data_AF-A0A3A8KLB5-F1
#
_entry.id   AF-A0A3A8KLB5-F1
#
_cell.length_a   1.000
_cell.length_b   1.000
_cell.length_c   1.000
_cell.angle_alpha   90.00
_cell.angle_beta   90.00
_cell.angle_gamma   90.00
#
_symmetry.space_group_name_H-M   'P 1'
#
loop_
_entity.id
_entity.type
_entity.pdbx_description
1 polymer ?
#
loop_
_entity_poly.entity_id
_entity_poly.type
_entity_poly.pdbx_seq_one_letter_code
_entity_poly.pdbx_strand_id
1 'polypeptide(L)'
;MRGFRLAGAFVALALIIGCTRAPERPADPPGGHRMAQADVELKVESVAREADTLAVTYAVHNRTSRAVLLLDGLWDFGFGGQPTLDPHRAYVDLSGGQVVLSRMLIRVPDDLMVEAPEVPSVSRVEPGATATRRAVVPLPLRTSLPYPTGPVETRELSAVREVRLRVGYLPDAEGLKLHEGKDSHGNVTKTPEYGPAVTAQRVLDSGPQPVSAAK
;
A
#
# COMPACT_ATOMS: atom_id res chain seq x y z
N MET A 1 48.17 2.02 59.05
CA MET A 1 49.58 2.50 59.08
C MET A 1 50.11 2.37 57.66
N ARG A 2 50.44 3.46 56.93
CA ARG A 2 51.82 3.99 56.76
C ARG A 2 52.84 2.83 56.74
N GLY A 3 53.68 2.59 55.74
CA GLY A 3 54.16 3.30 54.56
C GLY A 3 55.33 2.42 54.03
N PHE A 4 55.53 2.30 52.72
CA PHE A 4 56.51 3.04 51.92
C PHE A 4 57.93 2.42 51.83
N ARG A 5 58.38 2.25 50.57
CA ARG A 5 59.76 2.33 50.02
C ARG A 5 60.65 1.09 50.18
N LEU A 6 61.58 0.75 49.28
CA LEU A 6 62.26 1.42 48.15
C LEU A 6 63.02 0.31 47.35
N ALA A 7 63.10 0.39 46.01
CA ALA A 7 64.34 0.50 45.20
C ALA A 7 64.34 -0.64 44.16
N GLY A 8 64.81 -0.50 42.92
CA GLY A 8 65.39 0.60 42.17
C GLY A 8 65.74 0.12 40.75
N ALA A 9 65.55 1.00 39.77
CA ALA A 9 66.27 1.23 38.50
C ALA A 9 66.71 0.04 37.59
N PHE A 10 66.31 0.04 36.30
CA PHE A 10 67.11 0.57 35.16
C PHE A 10 66.41 0.34 33.80
N VAL A 11 66.15 1.46 33.10
CA VAL A 11 66.26 1.77 31.66
C VAL A 11 66.24 0.62 30.63
N ALA A 12 65.26 0.65 29.71
CA ALA A 12 65.53 0.65 28.26
C ALA A 12 64.33 1.16 27.46
N LEU A 13 64.62 2.15 26.63
CA LEU A 13 63.77 2.83 25.66
C LEU A 13 63.52 1.93 24.44
N ALA A 14 62.28 1.83 23.99
CA ALA A 14 61.96 1.49 22.59
C ALA A 14 60.71 2.27 22.16
N LEU A 15 60.92 3.31 21.36
CA LEU A 15 59.91 3.99 20.57
C LEU A 15 59.43 3.03 19.47
N ILE A 16 58.15 2.66 19.47
CA ILE A 16 57.46 2.23 18.26
C ILE A 16 56.24 3.12 18.08
N ILE A 17 56.40 4.08 17.17
CA ILE A 17 55.33 4.81 16.52
C ILE A 17 54.52 3.78 15.72
N GLY A 18 53.23 3.65 16.02
CA GLY A 18 52.33 2.77 15.30
C GLY A 18 50.90 3.26 15.42
N CYS A 19 50.51 4.17 14.52
CA CYS A 19 49.12 4.53 14.27
C CYS A 19 48.36 3.28 13.81
N THR A 20 47.64 2.61 14.69
CA THR A 20 46.73 1.53 14.27
C THR A 20 45.41 2.14 13.81
N ARG A 21 45.28 2.15 12.49
CA ARG A 21 44.10 2.51 11.68
C ARG A 21 42.80 1.92 12.26
N ALA A 22 41.75 2.73 12.17
CA ALA A 22 40.37 2.29 12.27
C ALA A 22 40.10 1.11 11.31
N PRO A 23 39.26 0.12 11.67
CA PRO A 23 38.90 -0.93 10.75
C PRO A 23 38.14 -0.33 9.56
N GLU A 24 38.74 -0.42 8.38
CA GLU A 24 38.09 -0.12 7.11
C GLU A 24 36.83 -0.96 7.00
N ARG A 25 35.68 -0.27 6.93
CA ARG A 25 34.41 -0.84 6.48
C ARG A 25 34.67 -1.49 5.11
N PRO A 26 34.31 -2.76 4.88
CA PRO A 26 34.48 -3.39 3.57
C PRO A 26 33.80 -2.53 2.52
N ALA A 27 34.55 -2.17 1.47
CA ALA A 27 34.00 -1.49 0.32
C ALA A 27 32.95 -2.40 -0.32
N ASP A 28 31.75 -1.86 -0.52
CA ASP A 28 30.72 -2.52 -1.32
C ASP A 28 31.29 -2.82 -2.72
N PRO A 29 31.10 -4.04 -3.26
CA PRO A 29 31.57 -4.36 -4.60
C PRO A 29 30.87 -3.47 -5.64
N PRO A 30 31.62 -2.85 -6.58
CA PRO A 30 31.03 -2.08 -7.66
C PRO A 30 30.38 -3.06 -8.64
N GLY A 31 29.05 -3.20 -8.55
CA GLY A 31 28.30 -4.11 -9.42
C GLY A 31 27.13 -4.82 -8.75
N GLY A 32 26.91 -4.64 -7.45
CA GLY A 32 25.63 -5.00 -6.86
C GLY A 32 24.55 -4.12 -7.46
N HIS A 33 23.70 -4.67 -8.33
CA HIS A 33 22.41 -4.06 -8.63
C HIS A 33 21.67 -3.92 -7.30
N ARG A 34 21.76 -2.74 -6.68
CA ARG A 34 20.86 -2.34 -5.62
C ARG A 34 19.49 -2.32 -6.28
N MET A 35 18.77 -3.45 -6.22
CA MET A 35 17.40 -3.51 -6.69
C MET A 35 16.71 -2.34 -6.02
N ALA A 36 16.22 -1.38 -6.82
CA ALA A 36 15.55 -0.20 -6.30
C ALA A 36 14.43 -0.69 -5.37
N GLN A 37 14.65 -0.55 -4.07
CA GLN A 37 13.67 -0.94 -3.08
C GLN A 37 12.49 0.00 -3.27
N ALA A 38 11.28 -0.54 -3.42
CA ALA A 38 10.11 0.29 -3.63
C ALA A 38 9.92 1.19 -2.40
N ASP A 39 9.84 2.51 -2.60
CA ASP A 39 9.69 3.47 -1.51
C ASP A 39 8.30 3.41 -0.85
N VAL A 40 7.35 2.70 -1.47
CA VAL A 40 6.06 2.36 -0.86
C VAL A 40 5.83 0.88 -1.12
N GLU A 41 5.51 0.15 -0.05
CA GLU A 41 5.39 -1.31 -0.10
C GLU A 41 3.98 -1.76 0.25
N LEU A 42 3.51 -2.79 -0.45
CA LEU A 42 2.28 -3.50 -0.14
C LEU A 42 2.63 -4.90 0.37
N LYS A 43 2.08 -5.27 1.53
CA LYS A 43 2.16 -6.62 2.08
C LYS A 43 0.75 -7.15 2.30
N VAL A 44 0.42 -8.27 1.69
CA VAL A 44 -0.80 -9.01 2.02
C VAL A 44 -0.52 -9.87 3.24
N GLU A 45 -1.34 -9.70 4.28
CA GLU A 45 -1.20 -10.42 5.55
C GLU A 45 -2.04 -11.69 5.55
N SER A 46 -3.22 -11.65 4.93
CA SER A 46 -4.10 -12.81 4.78
C SER A 46 -5.10 -12.64 3.63
N VAL A 47 -5.49 -13.76 3.04
CA VAL A 47 -6.61 -13.90 2.10
C VAL A 47 -7.46 -15.05 2.62
N ALA A 48 -8.63 -14.76 3.17
CA ALA A 48 -9.45 -15.73 3.89
C ALA A 48 -10.91 -15.69 3.42
N ARG A 49 -11.52 -16.88 3.31
CA ARG A 49 -12.98 -17.00 3.27
C ARG A 49 -13.54 -16.77 4.67
N GLU A 50 -14.50 -15.88 4.79
CA GLU A 50 -15.24 -15.62 6.02
C GLU A 50 -16.74 -15.66 5.75
N ALA A 51 -17.40 -16.73 6.18
CA ALA A 51 -18.82 -17.00 5.89
C ALA A 51 -19.16 -16.85 4.39
N ASP A 52 -19.87 -15.78 4.04
CA ASP A 52 -20.34 -15.37 2.73
C ASP A 52 -19.47 -14.27 2.08
N THR A 53 -18.23 -14.09 2.55
CA THR A 53 -17.29 -13.09 2.03
C THR A 53 -15.90 -13.65 1.79
N LEU A 54 -15.16 -12.97 0.92
CA LEU A 54 -13.71 -13.08 0.79
C LEU A 54 -13.09 -11.82 1.40
N ALA A 55 -12.24 -12.00 2.40
CA ALA A 55 -11.53 -10.92 3.07
C ALA A 55 -10.02 -10.96 2.76
N VAL A 56 -9.47 -9.80 2.42
CA VAL A 56 -8.03 -9.58 2.24
C VAL A 56 -7.56 -8.53 3.22
N THR A 57 -6.74 -8.93 4.19
CA THR A 57 -6.09 -8.00 5.12
C THR A 57 -4.69 -7.69 4.60
N TYR A 58 -4.33 -6.41 4.53
CA TYR A 58 -3.07 -5.96 3.96
C TYR A 58 -2.53 -4.72 4.68
N ALA A 59 -1.24 -4.48 4.52
CA ALA A 59 -0.53 -3.34 5.04
C ALA A 59 0.16 -2.58 3.91
N VAL A 60 0.02 -1.24 3.90
CA VAL A 60 0.81 -0.34 3.06
C VAL A 60 1.80 0.41 3.93
N HIS A 61 3.08 0.28 3.63
CA HIS A 61 4.15 0.93 4.36
C HIS A 61 4.81 2.02 3.50
N ASN A 62 4.84 3.24 4.01
CA ASN A 62 5.43 4.39 3.33
C ASN A 62 6.88 4.58 3.80
N ARG A 63 7.85 4.25 2.94
CA ARG A 63 9.28 4.48 3.19
C ARG A 63 9.81 5.78 2.58
N THR A 64 8.95 6.53 1.90
CA THR A 64 9.34 7.82 1.35
C THR A 64 9.56 8.84 2.48
N SER A 65 10.23 9.95 2.16
CA SER A 65 10.39 11.09 3.06
C SER A 65 9.19 12.04 3.11
N ARG A 66 8.10 11.71 2.40
CA ARG A 66 6.87 12.52 2.33
C ARG A 66 5.66 11.66 2.64
N ALA A 67 4.52 12.26 2.93
CA ALA A 67 3.31 11.47 3.05
C ALA A 67 2.89 10.91 1.68
N VAL A 68 2.08 9.87 1.73
CA VAL A 68 1.33 9.36 0.57
C VAL A 68 -0.15 9.35 0.90
N LEU A 69 -0.97 9.42 -0.15
CA LEU A 69 -2.42 9.42 -0.04
C LEU A 69 -2.94 8.15 -0.71
N LEU A 70 -3.47 7.21 0.06
CA LEU A 70 -4.10 6.00 -0.47
C LEU A 70 -5.45 6.36 -1.06
N LEU A 71 -5.75 5.85 -2.26
CA LEU A 71 -7.05 6.01 -2.93
C LEU A 71 -7.99 4.88 -2.53
N ASP A 72 -8.27 4.79 -1.23
CA ASP A 72 -8.92 3.63 -0.61
C ASP A 72 -10.32 3.88 -0.05
N GLY A 73 -10.82 5.12 -0.05
CA GLY A 73 -12.19 5.46 0.34
C GLY A 73 -13.15 5.31 -0.83
N LEU A 74 -13.65 4.11 -1.08
CA LEU A 74 -14.62 3.84 -2.15
C LEU A 74 -16.06 4.15 -1.69
N TRP A 75 -16.88 4.64 -2.61
CA TRP A 75 -18.25 5.06 -2.33
C TRP A 75 -19.25 3.91 -2.45
N ASP A 76 -20.15 3.73 -1.50
CA ASP A 76 -21.35 2.92 -1.67
C ASP A 76 -22.57 3.85 -1.80
N PHE A 77 -23.36 3.65 -2.83
CA PHE A 77 -24.53 4.49 -3.12
C PHE A 77 -25.84 3.89 -2.56
N GLY A 78 -25.81 2.64 -2.08
CA GLY A 78 -26.95 1.97 -1.44
C GLY A 78 -28.26 2.07 -2.24
N PHE A 79 -29.40 1.83 -1.57
CA PHE A 79 -30.73 2.01 -2.18
C PHE A 79 -31.18 3.49 -2.23
N GLY A 80 -30.74 4.30 -1.25
CA GLY A 80 -31.13 5.70 -1.13
C GLY A 80 -30.39 6.65 -2.08
N GLY A 81 -29.41 6.16 -2.85
CA GLY A 81 -28.59 6.94 -3.77
C GLY A 81 -27.61 7.91 -3.10
N GLN A 82 -27.57 7.97 -1.76
CA GLN A 82 -26.68 8.86 -1.03
C GLN A 82 -25.30 8.20 -0.87
N PRO A 83 -24.21 8.87 -1.28
CA PRO A 83 -22.87 8.29 -1.22
C PRO A 83 -22.40 8.16 0.23
N THR A 84 -22.00 6.95 0.60
CA THR A 84 -21.43 6.59 1.90
C THR A 84 -20.04 6.03 1.66
N LEU A 85 -19.05 6.36 2.48
CA LEU A 85 -17.77 5.67 2.36
C LEU A 85 -17.88 4.26 2.94
N ASP A 86 -17.47 3.26 2.16
CA ASP A 86 -17.29 1.90 2.65
C ASP A 86 -15.78 1.62 2.83
N PRO A 87 -15.29 1.51 4.08
CA PRO A 87 -13.87 1.28 4.34
C PRO A 87 -13.39 -0.12 3.95
N HIS A 88 -14.30 -1.04 3.60
CA HIS A 88 -14.00 -2.42 3.22
C HIS A 88 -14.23 -2.70 1.73
N ARG A 89 -14.99 -1.87 1.02
CA ARG A 89 -15.27 -2.05 -0.40
C ARG A 89 -13.98 -2.18 -1.22
N ALA A 90 -14.04 -3.03 -2.24
CA ALA A 90 -13.06 -3.12 -3.31
C ALA A 90 -13.81 -3.40 -4.62
N TYR A 91 -13.29 -2.88 -5.72
CA TYR A 91 -13.75 -3.29 -7.04
C TYR A 91 -13.30 -4.72 -7.33
N VAL A 92 -14.14 -5.48 -8.02
CA VAL A 92 -13.90 -6.88 -8.37
C VAL A 92 -13.85 -7.00 -9.89
N ASP A 93 -12.70 -7.40 -10.42
CA ASP A 93 -12.53 -7.80 -11.81
C ASP A 93 -12.30 -9.31 -11.87
N LEU A 94 -13.14 -9.99 -12.66
CA LEU A 94 -13.10 -11.44 -12.89
C LEU A 94 -12.64 -11.82 -14.29
N SER A 95 -12.33 -10.82 -15.12
CA SER A 95 -11.93 -11.00 -16.52
C SER A 95 -10.58 -11.72 -16.63
N GLY A 96 -10.35 -12.38 -17.78
CA GLY A 96 -9.09 -13.07 -18.04
C GLY A 96 -8.79 -14.26 -17.11
N GLY A 97 -9.80 -14.80 -16.44
CA GLY A 97 -9.67 -15.97 -15.55
C GLY A 97 -8.98 -15.68 -14.21
N GLN A 98 -8.73 -14.41 -13.89
CA GLN A 98 -8.12 -13.99 -12.62
C GLN A 98 -9.16 -13.35 -11.71
N VAL A 99 -8.86 -13.22 -10.43
CA VAL A 99 -9.62 -12.38 -9.50
C VAL A 99 -8.72 -11.23 -9.06
N VAL A 100 -9.07 -10.02 -9.47
CA VAL A 100 -8.36 -8.81 -9.08
C VAL A 100 -9.27 -7.94 -8.22
N LEU A 101 -8.86 -7.73 -6.97
CA LEU A 101 -9.48 -6.77 -6.07
C LEU A 101 -8.73 -5.45 -6.18
N SER A 102 -9.44 -4.37 -6.49
CA SER A 102 -8.84 -3.05 -6.67
C SER A 102 -9.39 -2.04 -5.67
N ARG A 103 -8.49 -1.36 -4.97
CA ARG A 103 -8.76 -0.18 -4.12
C ARG A 103 -7.92 0.97 -4.63
N MET A 104 -8.39 1.57 -5.72
CA MET A 104 -7.67 2.56 -6.50
C MET A 104 -8.65 3.38 -7.33
N LEU A 105 -8.20 4.50 -7.88
CA LEU A 105 -8.96 5.23 -8.89
C LEU A 105 -8.90 4.48 -10.22
N ILE A 106 -10.06 4.13 -10.78
CA ILE A 106 -10.18 3.53 -12.11
C ILE A 106 -10.38 4.66 -13.11
N ARG A 107 -9.57 4.68 -14.18
CA ARG A 107 -9.74 5.63 -15.28
C ARG A 107 -11.08 5.37 -15.98
N VAL A 108 -11.84 6.44 -16.23
CA VAL A 108 -12.97 6.44 -17.16
C VAL A 108 -12.46 6.03 -18.55
N PRO A 109 -13.00 4.98 -19.17
CA PRO A 109 -12.65 4.60 -20.54
C PRO A 109 -12.78 5.78 -21.51
N ASP A 110 -11.86 5.88 -22.48
CA ASP A 110 -11.80 7.02 -23.40
C ASP A 110 -13.06 7.13 -24.31
N ASP A 111 -13.78 6.02 -24.49
CA ASP A 111 -15.01 5.89 -25.25
C ASP A 111 -16.29 6.02 -24.40
N LEU A 112 -16.16 6.24 -23.08
CA LEU A 112 -17.28 6.36 -22.16
C LEU A 112 -17.50 7.82 -21.73
N MET A 113 -18.66 8.37 -22.06
CA MET A 113 -19.10 9.64 -21.50
C MET A 113 -19.78 9.42 -20.15
N VAL A 114 -19.28 10.10 -19.10
CA VAL A 114 -19.86 10.08 -17.75
C VAL A 114 -20.21 11.50 -17.31
N GLU A 115 -21.25 11.66 -16.51
CA GLU A 115 -21.60 12.96 -15.90
C GLU A 115 -20.49 13.44 -14.96
N ALA A 116 -20.00 12.53 -14.12
CA ALA A 116 -18.85 12.75 -13.25
C ALA A 116 -18.07 11.45 -13.03
N PRO A 117 -16.73 11.50 -12.95
CA PRO A 117 -15.93 10.33 -12.61
C PRO A 117 -16.11 9.93 -11.13
N GLU A 118 -16.04 8.64 -10.83
CA GLU A 118 -15.98 8.11 -9.48
C GLU A 118 -14.55 8.29 -8.97
N VAL A 119 -14.39 9.22 -8.03
CA VAL A 119 -13.09 9.54 -7.42
C VAL A 119 -13.09 9.05 -5.98
N PRO A 120 -12.23 8.07 -5.61
CA PRO A 120 -12.09 7.63 -4.24
C PRO A 120 -11.68 8.77 -3.30
N SER A 121 -12.23 8.77 -2.08
CA SER A 121 -11.67 9.57 -0.99
C SER A 121 -10.29 9.01 -0.61
N VAL A 122 -9.41 9.89 -0.16
CA VAL A 122 -8.04 9.51 0.23
C VAL A 122 -7.86 9.38 1.74
N SER A 123 -7.00 8.44 2.14
CA SER A 123 -6.43 8.39 3.48
C SER A 123 -4.94 8.67 3.46
N ARG A 124 -4.44 9.39 4.47
CA ARG A 124 -3.03 9.82 4.54
C ARG A 124 -2.18 8.79 5.28
N VAL A 125 -0.98 8.52 4.76
CA VAL A 125 0.05 7.70 5.41
C VAL A 125 1.33 8.50 5.49
N GLU A 126 1.71 8.86 6.72
CA GLU A 126 2.91 9.67 6.99
C GLU A 126 4.22 8.95 6.62
N PRO A 127 5.33 9.68 6.45
CA PRO A 127 6.65 9.08 6.29
C PRO A 127 6.96 8.05 7.38
N GLY A 128 7.43 6.86 6.99
CA GLY A 128 7.76 5.76 7.90
C GLY A 128 6.55 5.04 8.52
N ALA A 129 5.33 5.51 8.27
CA ALA A 129 4.12 4.91 8.84
C ALA A 129 3.65 3.70 8.03
N THR A 130 2.84 2.87 8.68
CA THR A 130 2.15 1.73 8.07
C THR A 130 0.66 1.87 8.27
N ALA A 131 -0.10 1.70 7.19
CA ALA A 131 -1.56 1.65 7.21
C ALA A 131 -2.03 0.21 6.98
N THR A 132 -2.62 -0.40 8.00
CA THR A 132 -3.33 -1.68 7.86
C THR A 132 -4.76 -1.44 7.40
N ARG A 133 -5.20 -2.26 6.45
CA ARG A 133 -6.49 -2.17 5.77
C ARG A 133 -7.07 -3.54 5.51
N ARG A 134 -8.35 -3.57 5.16
CA ARG A 134 -9.08 -4.79 4.87
C ARG A 134 -10.04 -4.56 3.72
N ALA A 135 -9.91 -5.34 2.66
CA ALA A 135 -10.86 -5.41 1.56
C ALA A 135 -11.80 -6.60 1.79
N VAL A 136 -13.11 -6.40 1.68
CA VAL A 136 -14.12 -7.45 1.85
C VAL A 136 -15.06 -7.40 0.66
N VAL A 137 -15.28 -8.56 0.03
CA VAL A 137 -16.18 -8.69 -1.11
C VAL A 137 -17.12 -9.88 -0.91
N PRO A 138 -18.40 -9.78 -1.32
CA PRO A 138 -19.37 -10.85 -1.14
C PRO A 138 -19.05 -12.07 -2.02
N LEU A 139 -19.48 -13.24 -1.55
CA LEU A 139 -19.49 -14.51 -2.27
C LEU A 139 -20.92 -14.87 -2.73
N PRO A 140 -21.11 -15.51 -3.90
CA PRO A 140 -20.08 -15.76 -4.91
C PRO A 140 -19.52 -14.44 -5.46
N LEU A 141 -18.27 -14.44 -5.92
CA LEU A 141 -17.65 -13.23 -6.43
C LEU A 141 -18.40 -12.78 -7.67
N ARG A 142 -18.69 -11.48 -7.77
CA ARG A 142 -19.36 -10.89 -8.94
C ARG A 142 -18.52 -9.73 -9.44
N THR A 143 -18.42 -9.57 -10.76
CA THR A 143 -17.77 -8.39 -11.33
C THR A 143 -18.43 -7.12 -10.78
N SER A 144 -17.63 -6.21 -10.24
CA SER A 144 -18.07 -4.95 -9.66
C SER A 144 -17.00 -3.89 -9.95
N LEU A 145 -17.17 -3.18 -11.06
CA LEU A 145 -16.29 -2.12 -11.52
C LEU A 145 -17.10 -0.83 -11.68
N PRO A 146 -16.49 0.36 -11.51
CA PRO A 146 -17.21 1.62 -11.70
C PRO A 146 -17.56 1.86 -13.17
N TYR A 147 -16.75 1.32 -14.10
CA TYR A 147 -16.95 1.41 -15.55
C TYR A 147 -16.84 0.00 -16.17
N PRO A 148 -17.89 -0.84 -16.06
CA PRO A 148 -17.86 -2.17 -16.64
C PRO A 148 -17.93 -2.09 -18.16
N THR A 149 -16.93 -2.62 -18.86
CA THR A 149 -16.86 -2.67 -20.33
C THR A 149 -17.26 -4.02 -20.92
N GLY A 150 -17.58 -5.00 -20.07
CA GLY A 150 -17.91 -6.37 -20.44
C GLY A 150 -19.08 -6.94 -19.63
N PRO A 151 -19.46 -8.20 -19.88
CA PRO A 151 -20.53 -8.85 -19.14
C PRO A 151 -20.20 -8.96 -17.65
N VAL A 152 -21.23 -8.90 -16.81
CA VAL A 152 -21.08 -9.21 -15.39
C VAL A 152 -20.82 -10.71 -15.26
N GLU A 153 -19.65 -11.06 -14.75
CA GLU A 153 -19.32 -12.44 -14.42
C GLU A 153 -19.66 -12.74 -12.96
N THR A 154 -19.95 -14.01 -12.66
CA THR A 154 -20.07 -14.51 -11.29
C THR A 154 -19.27 -15.79 -11.17
N ARG A 155 -18.49 -15.92 -10.09
CA ARG A 155 -17.58 -17.05 -9.88
C ARG A 155 -17.61 -17.52 -8.44
N GLU A 156 -17.81 -18.81 -8.26
CA GLU A 156 -17.66 -19.47 -6.95
C GLU A 156 -16.21 -19.42 -6.48
N LEU A 157 -15.99 -19.23 -5.17
CA LEU A 157 -14.63 -19.16 -4.62
C LEU A 157 -13.83 -20.45 -4.87
N SER A 158 -14.50 -21.61 -4.95
CA SER A 158 -13.87 -22.89 -5.27
C SER A 158 -13.22 -22.94 -6.65
N ALA A 159 -13.64 -22.06 -7.58
CA ALA A 159 -13.04 -21.91 -8.90
C ALA A 159 -11.90 -20.88 -8.95
N VAL A 160 -11.62 -20.19 -7.82
CA VAL A 160 -10.59 -19.16 -7.70
C VAL A 160 -9.32 -19.80 -7.13
N ARG A 161 -8.24 -19.78 -7.92
CA ARG A 161 -6.94 -20.29 -7.46
C ARG A 161 -6.16 -19.24 -6.68
N GLU A 162 -6.19 -18.02 -7.18
CA GLU A 162 -5.37 -16.91 -6.69
C GLU A 162 -6.17 -15.61 -6.74
N VAL A 163 -5.87 -14.74 -5.79
CA VAL A 163 -6.43 -13.39 -5.70
C VAL A 163 -5.28 -12.40 -5.80
N ARG A 164 -5.46 -11.35 -6.59
CA ARG A 164 -4.50 -10.24 -6.68
C ARG A 164 -5.14 -9.00 -6.07
N LEU A 165 -4.38 -8.28 -5.24
CA LEU A 165 -4.80 -6.99 -4.69
C LEU A 165 -4.01 -5.87 -5.39
N ARG A 166 -4.74 -4.84 -5.83
CA ARG A 166 -4.18 -3.58 -6.33
C ARG A 166 -4.60 -2.43 -5.45
N VAL A 167 -3.64 -1.62 -5.02
CA VAL A 167 -3.87 -0.44 -4.17
C VAL A 167 -3.29 0.79 -4.84
N GLY A 168 -4.14 1.78 -5.10
CA GLY A 168 -3.75 3.06 -5.68
C GLY A 168 -3.26 4.02 -4.61
N TYR A 169 -2.22 4.79 -4.93
CA TYR A 169 -1.78 5.89 -4.08
C TYR A 169 -1.26 7.07 -4.89
N LEU A 170 -1.28 8.25 -4.29
CA LEU A 170 -0.71 9.47 -4.80
C LEU A 170 0.44 9.91 -3.89
N PRO A 171 1.58 10.35 -4.44
CA PRO A 171 2.55 11.13 -3.67
C PRO A 171 1.88 12.41 -3.16
N ASP A 172 2.11 12.78 -1.90
CA ASP A 172 1.70 14.08 -1.39
C ASP A 172 2.65 15.16 -1.95
N ALA A 173 2.30 15.65 -3.15
CA ALA A 173 3.11 16.57 -3.92
C ALA A 173 2.42 17.92 -4.07
N GLU A 174 3.25 18.95 -4.27
CA GLU A 174 2.78 20.30 -4.56
C GLU A 174 1.94 20.30 -5.84
N GLY A 175 0.72 20.88 -5.77
CA GLY A 175 -0.24 20.90 -6.87
C GLY A 175 -1.37 19.86 -6.79
N LEU A 176 -1.31 18.90 -5.87
CA LEU A 176 -2.46 18.03 -5.64
C LEU A 176 -3.56 18.78 -4.87
N LYS A 177 -4.68 19.03 -5.55
CA LYS A 177 -5.86 19.66 -4.94
C LYS A 177 -6.79 18.58 -4.39
N LEU A 178 -7.17 18.74 -3.13
CA LEU A 178 -8.17 17.91 -2.47
C LEU A 178 -9.44 18.74 -2.24
N HIS A 179 -10.58 18.18 -2.62
CA HIS A 179 -11.90 18.69 -2.30
C HIS A 179 -12.36 18.05 -0.99
N GLU A 180 -12.69 18.88 -0.01
CA GLU A 180 -13.28 18.41 1.23
C GLU A 180 -14.79 18.31 1.10
N GLY A 181 -15.35 17.24 1.64
CA GLY A 181 -16.79 16.99 1.64
C GLY A 181 -17.21 16.21 2.88
N LYS A 182 -18.45 15.74 2.85
CA LYS A 182 -18.97 14.79 3.83
C LYS A 182 -19.72 13.67 3.13
N ASP A 183 -19.64 12.46 3.66
CA ASP A 183 -20.51 11.36 3.25
C ASP A 183 -21.91 11.49 3.88
N SER A 184 -22.79 10.55 3.55
CA SER A 184 -24.17 10.47 4.08
C SER A 184 -24.25 10.38 5.61
N HIS A 185 -23.19 9.93 6.27
CA HIS A 185 -23.08 9.80 7.72
C HIS A 185 -22.41 11.01 8.38
N GLY A 186 -21.99 12.02 7.59
CA GLY A 186 -21.32 13.21 8.06
C GLY A 186 -19.82 13.05 8.29
N ASN A 187 -19.22 11.92 7.89
CA ASN A 187 -17.78 11.73 7.95
C ASN A 187 -17.10 12.64 6.93
N VAL A 188 -16.00 13.29 7.34
CA VAL A 188 -15.22 14.14 6.43
C VAL A 188 -14.56 13.27 5.36
N THR A 189 -14.68 13.70 4.11
CA THR A 189 -14.07 13.05 2.96
C THR A 189 -13.13 14.02 2.27
N LYS A 190 -12.09 13.48 1.63
CA LYS A 190 -11.12 14.25 0.85
C LYS A 190 -10.93 13.56 -0.49
N THR A 191 -11.37 14.17 -1.58
CA THR A 191 -11.23 13.59 -2.92
C THR A 191 -10.27 14.42 -3.75
N PRO A 192 -9.31 13.82 -4.47
CA PRO A 192 -8.44 14.59 -5.36
C PRO A 192 -9.17 14.99 -6.64
N GLU A 193 -8.66 16.01 -7.33
CA GLU A 193 -9.15 16.33 -8.68
C GLU A 193 -8.84 15.18 -9.65
N TYR A 194 -9.84 14.72 -10.41
CA TYR A 194 -9.73 13.49 -11.23
C TYR A 194 -8.57 13.50 -12.24
N GLY A 195 -8.44 14.56 -13.06
CA GLY A 195 -7.44 14.62 -14.14
C GLY A 195 -5.98 14.50 -13.64
N PRO A 196 -5.57 15.32 -12.66
CA PRO A 196 -4.28 15.16 -12.00
C PRO A 196 -4.13 13.80 -11.32
N ALA A 197 -5.16 13.33 -10.59
CA ALA A 197 -5.10 12.07 -9.85
C ALA A 197 -4.89 10.85 -10.75
N VAL A 198 -5.63 10.75 -11.87
CA VAL A 198 -5.50 9.62 -12.80
C VAL A 198 -4.13 9.55 -13.45
N THR A 199 -3.47 10.70 -13.63
CA THR A 199 -2.12 10.79 -14.22
C THR A 199 -1.03 10.51 -13.19
N ALA A 200 -1.21 10.97 -11.95
CA ALA A 200 -0.20 10.87 -10.89
C ALA A 200 -0.29 9.58 -10.05
N GLN A 201 -1.42 8.87 -10.10
CA GLN A 201 -1.62 7.64 -9.34
C GLN A 201 -0.54 6.61 -9.66
N ARG A 202 0.01 6.02 -8.61
CA ARG A 202 0.83 4.81 -8.67
C ARG A 202 0.04 3.65 -8.10
N VAL A 203 0.29 2.44 -8.60
CA VAL A 203 -0.43 1.23 -8.18
C VAL A 203 0.56 0.25 -7.58
N LEU A 204 0.29 -0.15 -6.35
CA LEU A 204 0.92 -1.29 -5.71
C LEU A 204 0.15 -2.55 -6.11
N ASP A 205 0.87 -3.60 -6.48
CA ASP A 205 0.29 -4.88 -6.88
C ASP A 205 0.89 -5.98 -6.01
N SER A 206 0.04 -6.77 -5.34
CA SER A 206 0.50 -7.84 -4.45
C SER A 206 1.09 -9.04 -5.19
N GLY A 207 0.94 -9.10 -6.51
CA GLY A 207 1.01 -10.36 -7.24
C GLY A 207 -0.11 -11.33 -6.82
N PRO A 208 -0.08 -12.56 -7.35
CA PRO A 208 -1.05 -13.59 -6.97
C PRO A 208 -0.87 -14.00 -5.49
N GLN A 209 -1.99 -14.15 -4.79
CA GLN A 209 -2.04 -14.61 -3.41
C GLN A 209 -2.94 -15.84 -3.32
N PRO A 210 -2.50 -16.92 -2.64
CA PRO A 210 -3.33 -18.10 -2.48
C PRO A 210 -4.54 -17.79 -1.60
N VAL A 211 -5.69 -18.38 -1.93
CA VAL A 211 -6.87 -18.33 -1.06
C VAL A 211 -6.69 -19.38 0.03
N SER A 212 -6.59 -18.93 1.29
CA SER A 212 -6.59 -19.87 2.41
C SER A 212 -7.99 -20.45 2.63
N ALA A 213 -8.07 -21.73 2.99
CA ALA A 213 -9.32 -22.34 3.40
C ALA A 213 -9.87 -21.62 4.64
N ALA A 214 -11.20 -21.59 4.77
CA ALA A 214 -11.84 -21.03 5.96
C ALA A 214 -11.26 -21.68 7.24
N LYS A 215 -10.97 -20.86 8.25
CA LYS A 215 -10.68 -21.35 9.59
C LYS A 215 -11.97 -21.76 10.29
#